data_AF-A0AAW9HYV7-F1
#
_entry.id   AF-A0AAW9HYV7-F1
#
_cell.length_a   1.000
_cell.length_b   1.000
_cell.length_c   1.000
_cell.angle_alpha   90.00
_cell.angle_beta   90.00
_cell.angle_gamma   90.00
#
_symmetry.space_group_name_H-M   'P 1'
#
loop_
_entity.id
_entity.type
_entity.pdbx_description
1 polymer ?
#
loop_
_entity_poly.entity_id
_entity_poly.type
_entity_poly.pdbx_seq_one_letter_code
_entity_poly.pdbx_strand_id
1 'polypeptide(L)'
;MERVVLGRENNLKQIQKIGEQAKLPMEVFVHGALCVSYSGQCLTSEMWGGRSATRGECAQACRLPYDLIVDGEQKPMGDVAYLLSPKDLAAIDLMPELIEAGVTSFKIEGRLKSPEYVANV
;
A
#
# COMPACT_ATOMS: atom_id res chain seq x y z
N MET A 1 7.03 -20.31 -11.65
CA MET A 1 6.82 -18.90 -11.24
C MET A 1 6.29 -18.16 -12.46
N GLU A 2 5.07 -17.63 -12.41
CA GLU A 2 4.35 -17.13 -13.61
C GLU A 2 4.30 -15.60 -13.69
N ARG A 3 4.56 -14.90 -12.58
CA ARG A 3 4.44 -13.44 -12.43
C ARG A 3 5.30 -12.97 -11.27
N VAL A 4 5.75 -11.72 -11.34
CA VAL A 4 6.39 -11.02 -10.23
C VAL A 4 5.46 -9.92 -9.72
N VAL A 5 5.18 -9.93 -8.42
CA VAL A 5 4.40 -8.88 -7.76
C VAL A 5 5.38 -7.89 -7.14
N LEU A 6 5.34 -6.63 -7.56
CA LEU A 6 6.22 -5.61 -7.03
C LEU A 6 5.71 -5.09 -5.68
N GLY A 7 6.65 -4.75 -4.79
CA GLY A 7 6.35 -4.10 -3.53
C GLY A 7 5.69 -2.74 -3.75
N ARG A 8 4.78 -2.35 -2.86
CA ARG A 8 3.99 -1.10 -2.98
C ARG A 8 4.86 0.16 -2.79
N GLU A 9 6.05 -0.01 -2.24
CA GLU A 9 7.09 1.01 -2.08
C GLU A 9 7.81 1.39 -3.37
N ASN A 10 7.68 0.59 -4.45
CA ASN A 10 8.37 0.86 -5.70
C ASN A 10 7.75 2.06 -6.41
N ASN A 11 8.56 3.07 -6.71
CA ASN A 11 8.14 4.20 -7.54
C ASN A 11 8.26 3.88 -9.04
N LEU A 12 7.67 4.72 -9.89
CA LEU A 12 7.64 4.52 -11.34
C LEU A 12 9.03 4.28 -11.96
N LYS A 13 10.06 5.03 -11.53
CA LYS A 13 11.43 4.86 -12.04
C LYS A 13 12.00 3.48 -11.70
N GLN A 14 11.73 2.99 -10.49
CA GLN A 14 12.14 1.64 -10.08
C GLN A 14 11.37 0.58 -10.86
N ILE A 15 10.06 0.76 -11.06
CA ILE A 15 9.22 -0.15 -11.85
C ILE A 15 9.73 -0.23 -13.29
N GLN A 16 10.03 0.89 -13.93
CA GLN A 16 10.62 0.95 -15.29
C GLN A 16 11.93 0.18 -15.36
N LYS A 17 12.85 0.44 -14.42
CA LYS A 17 14.14 -0.27 -14.35
C LYS A 17 14.00 -1.77 -14.17
N ILE A 18 13.00 -2.21 -13.40
CA ILE A 18 12.69 -3.63 -13.23
C ILE A 18 12.11 -4.18 -14.54
N GLY A 19 11.20 -3.46 -15.17
CA GLY A 19 10.57 -3.83 -16.45
C GLY A 19 11.57 -4.05 -17.59
N GLU A 20 12.62 -3.23 -17.66
CA GLU A 20 13.72 -3.39 -18.63
C GLU A 20 14.43 -4.76 -18.53
N GLN A 21 14.42 -5.38 -17.35
CA GLN A 21 15.13 -6.63 -17.07
C GLN A 21 14.18 -7.80 -16.78
N ALA A 22 12.89 -7.52 -16.59
CA ALA A 22 11.90 -8.51 -16.19
C ALA A 22 11.68 -9.52 -17.31
N LYS A 23 11.90 -10.80 -17.00
CA LYS A 23 11.60 -11.93 -17.90
C LYS A 23 10.21 -12.51 -17.68
N LEU A 24 9.47 -11.96 -16.70
CA LEU A 24 8.15 -12.41 -16.29
C LEU A 24 7.20 -11.22 -16.23
N PRO A 25 5.89 -11.43 -16.49
CA PRO A 25 4.88 -10.40 -16.33
C PRO A 25 4.91 -9.78 -14.92
N MET A 26 4.76 -8.46 -14.88
CA MET A 26 4.76 -7.70 -13.63
C MET A 26 3.35 -7.34 -13.19
N GLU A 27 3.16 -7.27 -11.88
CA GLU A 27 1.94 -6.82 -11.23
C GLU A 27 2.23 -5.78 -10.15
N VAL A 28 1.46 -4.70 -10.17
CA VAL A 28 1.64 -3.57 -9.23
C VAL A 28 0.32 -3.18 -8.60
N PHE A 29 0.39 -2.65 -7.38
CA PHE A 29 -0.76 -2.06 -6.69
C PHE A 29 -0.95 -0.62 -7.14
N VAL A 30 -2.14 -0.26 -7.62
CA VAL A 30 -2.42 1.06 -8.22
C VAL A 30 -3.49 1.87 -7.48
N HIS A 31 -4.31 1.22 -6.65
CA HIS A 31 -5.39 1.93 -5.98
C HIS A 31 -5.71 1.37 -4.58
N GLY A 32 -5.90 2.28 -3.63
CA GLY A 32 -6.43 2.01 -2.29
C GLY A 32 -5.39 2.16 -1.18
N ALA A 33 -5.59 1.47 -0.06
CA ALA A 33 -4.82 1.72 1.16
C ALA A 33 -3.33 1.36 1.00
N LEU A 34 -2.48 2.39 0.89
CA LEU A 34 -1.04 2.22 0.84
C LEU A 34 -0.53 1.71 2.19
N CYS A 35 0.40 0.76 2.17
CA CYS A 35 0.96 0.20 3.39
C CYS A 35 2.15 1.05 3.85
N VAL A 36 2.25 1.32 5.15
CA VAL A 36 3.45 1.93 5.74
C VAL A 36 4.59 0.91 5.90
N SER A 37 4.30 -0.39 5.86
CA SER A 37 5.28 -1.46 5.98
C SER A 37 5.87 -1.84 4.62
N TYR A 38 7.15 -2.21 4.63
CA TYR A 38 7.87 -2.64 3.44
C TYR A 38 7.37 -4.00 2.93
N SER A 39 7.17 -4.14 1.63
CA SER A 39 6.71 -5.38 0.99
C SER A 39 5.43 -5.99 1.59
N GLY A 40 4.60 -5.17 2.25
CA GLY A 40 3.36 -5.62 2.92
C GLY A 40 3.57 -6.49 4.16
N GLN A 41 4.79 -6.59 4.68
CA GLN A 41 5.11 -7.35 5.89
C GLN A 41 4.81 -6.54 7.15
N CYS A 42 3.53 -6.44 7.50
CA CYS A 42 3.08 -5.72 8.68
C CYS A 42 2.70 -6.69 9.83
N LEU A 43 3.37 -6.57 10.97
CA LEU A 43 3.04 -7.28 12.21
C LEU A 43 2.18 -6.43 13.16
N THR A 44 2.20 -5.09 13.02
CA THR A 44 1.44 -4.18 13.87
C THR A 44 -0.07 -4.46 13.84
N SER A 45 -0.61 -4.81 12.66
CA SER A 45 -2.02 -5.19 12.51
C SER A 45 -2.39 -6.41 13.36
N GLU A 46 -1.50 -7.39 13.44
CA GLU A 46 -1.73 -8.61 14.23
C GLU A 46 -1.57 -8.33 15.71
N MET A 47 -0.48 -7.65 16.10
CA MET A 47 -0.17 -7.35 17.50
C MET A 47 -1.22 -6.46 18.17
N TRP A 48 -1.75 -5.45 17.47
CA TRP A 48 -2.70 -4.49 18.06
C TRP A 48 -4.14 -4.75 17.64
N GLY A 49 -4.37 -5.22 16.42
CA GLY A 49 -5.70 -5.42 15.87
C GLY A 49 -6.19 -6.87 15.87
N GLY A 50 -5.36 -7.84 16.27
CA GLY A 50 -5.68 -9.27 16.25
C GLY A 50 -5.92 -9.83 14.84
N ARG A 51 -5.61 -9.06 13.79
CA ARG A 51 -5.85 -9.46 12.39
C ARG A 51 -4.56 -9.40 11.59
N SER A 52 -4.24 -10.48 10.89
CA SER A 52 -2.95 -10.60 10.19
C SER A 52 -2.99 -9.92 8.82
N ALA A 53 -2.22 -8.83 8.66
CA ALA A 53 -2.11 -8.12 7.40
C ALA A 53 -1.46 -8.98 6.30
N THR A 54 -0.53 -9.86 6.66
CA THR A 54 0.12 -10.81 5.73
C THR A 54 -0.84 -11.88 5.22
N ARG A 55 -1.96 -12.10 5.91
CA ARG A 55 -3.06 -12.98 5.48
C ARG A 55 -4.19 -12.25 4.78
N GLY A 56 -4.04 -10.93 4.55
CA GLY A 56 -5.04 -10.10 3.88
C GLY A 56 -6.17 -9.62 4.79
N GLU A 57 -5.99 -9.67 6.10
CA GLU A 57 -6.98 -9.26 7.09
C GLU A 57 -6.61 -7.93 7.75
N CYS A 58 -5.83 -7.06 7.09
CA CYS A 58 -5.30 -5.83 7.67
C CYS A 58 -6.35 -5.02 8.45
N ALA A 59 -6.05 -4.72 9.72
CA ALA A 59 -6.87 -3.90 10.61
C ALA A 59 -6.64 -2.39 10.40
N GLN A 60 -5.71 -2.01 9.53
CA GLN A 60 -5.35 -0.63 9.23
C GLN A 60 -4.92 0.18 10.48
N ALA A 61 -4.19 -0.45 11.41
CA ALA A 61 -3.73 0.19 12.64
C ALA A 61 -2.97 1.52 12.38
N CYS A 62 -2.16 1.59 11.32
CA CYS A 62 -1.45 2.81 10.93
C CYS A 62 -2.36 4.01 10.60
N ARG A 63 -3.67 3.79 10.43
CA ARG A 63 -4.67 4.84 10.13
C ARG A 63 -5.44 5.31 11.35
N LEU A 64 -5.09 4.83 12.54
CA LEU A 64 -5.62 5.33 13.79
C LEU A 64 -4.92 6.64 14.19
N PRO A 65 -5.56 7.47 15.04
CA PRO A 65 -4.88 8.62 15.61
C PRO A 65 -3.77 8.19 16.56
N TYR A 66 -2.66 8.93 16.58
CA TYR A 66 -1.50 8.66 17.43
C TYR A 66 -0.97 9.94 18.06
N ASP A 67 -0.50 9.86 19.30
CA ASP A 67 0.28 10.92 19.94
C ASP A 67 1.77 10.82 19.57
N LEU A 68 2.42 11.97 19.36
CA LEU A 68 3.88 12.03 19.17
C LEU A 68 4.58 12.20 20.52
N ILE A 69 5.24 11.14 20.98
CA ILE A 69 6.09 11.17 22.17
C ILE A 69 7.57 11.14 21.74
N VAL A 70 8.36 12.12 22.17
CA VAL A 70 9.81 12.19 21.93
C VAL A 70 10.50 12.37 23.28
N ASP A 71 11.38 11.44 23.62
CA ASP A 71 12.10 11.39 24.90
C ASP A 71 11.18 11.46 26.15
N GLY A 72 10.00 10.84 26.05
CA GLY A 72 9.00 10.82 27.12
C GLY A 72 8.08 12.04 27.18
N GLU A 73 8.29 13.04 26.33
CA GLU A 73 7.45 14.24 26.26
C GLU A 73 6.51 14.21 25.06
N GLN A 74 5.24 14.54 25.27
CA GLN A 74 4.28 14.74 24.19
C GLN A 74 4.61 16.01 23.41
N LYS A 75 4.75 15.90 22.10
CA LYS A 75 5.02 17.02 21.19
C LYS A 75 3.70 17.51 20.57
N PRO A 76 3.52 18.84 20.44
CA PRO A 76 2.34 19.40 19.79
C PRO A 76 2.33 19.04 18.31
N MET A 77 1.18 18.62 17.79
CA MET A 77 1.04 18.15 16.41
C MET A 77 0.20 19.07 15.51
N GLY A 78 -0.34 20.17 16.05
CA GLY A 78 -1.29 21.02 15.33
C GLY A 78 -2.46 20.19 14.80
N ASP A 79 -2.75 20.32 13.51
CA ASP A 79 -3.87 19.63 12.85
C ASP A 79 -3.53 18.19 12.39
N VAL A 80 -2.34 17.67 12.72
CA VAL A 80 -1.91 16.33 12.30
C VAL A 80 -2.37 15.29 13.31
N ALA A 81 -3.44 14.56 13.01
CA ALA A 81 -3.97 13.49 13.86
C ALA A 81 -3.46 12.08 13.49
N TYR A 82 -3.07 11.84 12.23
CA TYR A 82 -2.80 10.51 11.67
C TYR A 82 -1.35 10.32 11.24
N LEU A 83 -0.43 10.28 12.21
CA LEU A 83 1.03 10.29 11.98
C LEU A 83 1.54 9.18 11.06
N LEU A 84 0.98 7.97 11.18
CA LEU A 84 1.46 6.79 10.47
C LEU A 84 0.67 6.51 9.19
N SER A 85 -0.38 7.29 8.90
CA SER A 85 -1.33 6.99 7.84
C SER A 85 -0.81 7.55 6.51
N PRO A 86 -0.37 6.70 5.57
CA PRO A 86 -0.20 7.16 4.20
C PRO A 86 -1.58 7.43 3.60
N LYS A 87 -1.66 8.43 2.72
CA LYS A 87 -2.83 8.63 1.87
C LYS A 87 -3.07 7.38 1.00
N ASP A 88 -4.30 7.20 0.55
CA ASP A 88 -4.61 6.19 -0.43
C ASP A 88 -3.82 6.45 -1.72
N LEU A 89 -3.37 5.37 -2.34
CA LEU A 89 -2.78 5.43 -3.66
C LEU A 89 -3.91 5.58 -4.68
N ALA A 90 -3.73 6.49 -5.63
CA ALA A 90 -4.57 6.62 -6.82
C ALA A 90 -3.65 6.86 -8.02
N ALA A 91 -3.18 5.77 -8.63
CA ALA A 91 -2.21 5.81 -9.73
C ALA A 91 -2.87 5.80 -11.12
N ILE A 92 -4.14 6.21 -11.23
CA ILE A 92 -4.90 6.21 -12.50
C ILE A 92 -4.21 7.06 -13.57
N ASP A 93 -3.66 8.21 -13.17
CA ASP A 93 -2.97 9.11 -14.09
C ASP A 93 -1.62 8.57 -14.57
N LEU A 94 -1.05 7.60 -13.84
CA LEU A 94 0.23 6.94 -14.17
C LEU A 94 0.04 5.67 -15.00
N MET A 95 -1.21 5.35 -15.38
CA MET A 95 -1.52 4.11 -16.06
C MET A 95 -0.79 3.94 -17.39
N PRO A 96 -0.68 4.97 -18.26
CA PRO A 96 0.09 4.88 -19.50
C PRO A 96 1.55 4.47 -19.24
N GLU A 97 2.21 5.14 -18.29
CA GLU A 97 3.62 4.91 -17.98
C GLU A 97 3.86 3.54 -17.33
N LEU A 98 2.90 3.04 -16.55
CA LEU A 98 2.97 1.69 -15.98
C LEU A 98 2.82 0.61 -17.05
N ILE A 99 1.96 0.82 -18.05
CA ILE A 99 1.81 -0.08 -19.20
C ILE A 99 3.12 -0.08 -20.01
N GLU A 100 3.67 1.09 -20.30
CA GLU A 100 4.96 1.23 -21.01
C GLU A 100 6.11 0.59 -20.23
N ALA A 101 6.07 0.63 -18.90
CA ALA A 101 7.02 -0.06 -18.04
C ALA A 101 6.89 -1.60 -18.05
N GLY A 102 5.95 -2.17 -18.81
CA GLY A 102 5.76 -3.61 -18.93
C GLY A 102 4.90 -4.23 -17.82
N VAL A 103 4.13 -3.42 -17.08
CA VAL A 103 3.16 -3.94 -16.11
C VAL A 103 1.92 -4.46 -16.85
N THR A 104 1.53 -5.70 -16.55
CA THR A 104 0.41 -6.38 -17.24
C THR A 104 -0.76 -6.68 -16.30
N SER A 105 -0.62 -6.42 -15.01
CA SER A 105 -1.66 -6.66 -14.01
C SER A 105 -1.67 -5.55 -12.97
N PHE A 106 -2.87 -5.03 -12.68
CA PHE A 106 -3.08 -3.89 -11.80
C PHE A 106 -3.97 -4.29 -10.64
N LYS A 107 -3.41 -4.23 -9.43
CA LYS A 107 -4.10 -4.57 -8.19
C LYS A 107 -4.73 -3.33 -7.57
N ILE A 108 -5.99 -3.48 -7.17
CA ILE A 108 -6.73 -2.48 -6.38
C ILE A 108 -7.10 -3.09 -5.02
N GLU A 109 -7.33 -2.24 -4.03
CA GLU A 109 -7.89 -2.64 -2.73
C GLU A 109 -9.33 -3.15 -2.92
N GLY A 110 -9.69 -4.24 -2.23
CA GLY A 110 -10.98 -4.89 -2.47
C GLY A 110 -11.12 -6.27 -1.82
N ARG A 111 -10.02 -6.87 -1.34
CA ARG A 111 -10.07 -8.15 -0.62
C ARG A 111 -10.94 -7.99 0.63
N LEU A 112 -11.92 -8.89 0.80
CA LEU A 112 -12.90 -8.87 1.90
C LEU A 112 -13.81 -7.61 1.93
N LYS A 113 -13.85 -6.84 0.85
CA LYS A 113 -14.81 -5.73 0.68
C LYS A 113 -16.06 -6.26 0.00
N SER A 114 -17.21 -5.68 0.35
CA SER A 114 -18.46 -6.05 -0.28
C SER A 114 -18.50 -5.54 -1.73
N PRO A 115 -19.32 -6.14 -2.62
CA PRO A 115 -19.50 -5.64 -3.98
C PRO A 115 -19.90 -4.16 -4.02
N GLU A 116 -20.69 -3.69 -3.04
CA GLU A 116 -21.11 -2.30 -2.93
C GLU A 116 -19.95 -1.36 -2.64
N TYR A 117 -18.95 -1.79 -1.85
CA TYR A 117 -17.74 -1.00 -1.67
C TYR A 117 -17.05 -0.79 -3.01
N VAL A 118 -16.81 -1.89 -3.76
CA VAL A 118 -16.12 -1.86 -5.07
C VAL A 118 -16.87 -0.99 -6.08
N ALA A 119 -18.20 -0.97 -6.06
CA ALA A 119 -19.01 -0.15 -6.96
C ALA A 119 -18.90 1.38 -6.71
N ASN A 120 -18.45 1.79 -5.53
CA ASN A 120 -18.34 3.20 -5.12
C ASN A 120 -16.90 3.72 -5.11
N VAL A 121 -15.92 2.92 -5.56
CA VAL A 121 -14.50 3.30 -5.64
C VAL A 121 -14.15 3.78 -7.05
#